data_AF-A0A9P5MK96-F1
#
_entry.id   AF-A0A9P5MK96-F1
#
_cell.length_a   1.000
_cell.length_b   1.000
_cell.length_c   1.000
_cell.angle_alpha   90.00
_cell.angle_beta   90.00
_cell.angle_gamma   90.00
#
_symmetry.space_group_name_H-M   'P 1'
#
loop_
_entity.id
_entity.type
_entity.pdbx_description
1 polymer ?
#
loop_
_entity_poly.entity_id
_entity_poly.type
_entity_poly.pdbx_seq_one_letter_code
_entity_poly.pdbx_strand_id
1 'polypeptide(L)'
;MTCVPMILWTAMVFFSFAPLPSAIVPYSFTRLTDYMAVETSMTLLLASGFQLYYFTLEPLGALIYLPQMVTMILTATSFAHSNPNAIPIAIGVHVACWIAQFIGHGKFEGRQPALFDSLVQALVLAPFFVHLEMLFPLGFKPALHKDVNNLSAIELTRVKKLEGEKRRAAEAKKAN
;
A
#
# COMPACT_ATOMS: atom_id res chain seq x y z
N MET A 1 2.65 6.48 -8.48
CA MET A 1 3.73 5.93 -7.63
C MET A 1 3.86 6.65 -6.28
N THR A 2 3.85 7.97 -6.21
CA THR A 2 4.02 8.73 -4.93
C THR A 2 2.84 8.61 -3.94
N CYS A 3 1.61 8.42 -4.44
CA CYS A 3 0.42 8.37 -3.59
C CYS A 3 0.35 7.12 -2.71
N VAL A 4 0.88 5.98 -3.16
CA VAL A 4 0.80 4.71 -2.39
C VAL A 4 1.60 4.79 -1.08
N PRO A 5 2.88 5.22 -1.06
CA PRO A 5 3.60 5.47 0.20
C PRO A 5 2.88 6.47 1.12
N MET A 6 2.28 7.53 0.56
CA MET A 6 1.56 8.55 1.35
C MET A 6 0.25 8.00 1.96
N ILE A 7 -0.47 7.14 1.23
CA ILE A 7 -1.65 6.43 1.76
C ILE A 7 -1.25 5.52 2.92
N LEU A 8 -0.15 4.77 2.79
CA LEU A 8 0.37 3.93 3.86
C LEU A 8 0.81 4.77 5.07
N TRP A 9 1.56 5.86 4.85
CA TRP A 9 2.03 6.74 5.91
C TRP A 9 0.88 7.41 6.68
N THR A 10 -0.15 7.90 5.97
CA THR A 10 -1.34 8.47 6.62
C THR A 10 -2.17 7.41 7.36
N ALA A 11 -2.24 6.18 6.85
CA ALA A 11 -2.85 5.07 7.58
C ALA A 11 -2.10 4.78 8.89
N MET A 12 -0.77 4.82 8.87
CA MET A 12 0.05 4.73 10.08
C MET A 12 -0.24 5.87 11.07
N VAL A 13 -0.44 7.11 10.59
CA VAL A 13 -0.86 8.21 11.48
C VAL A 13 -2.19 7.87 12.18
N PHE A 14 -3.19 7.35 11.46
CA PHE A 14 -4.47 6.96 12.06
C PHE A 14 -4.30 5.85 13.09
N PHE A 15 -3.52 4.81 12.79
CA PHE A 15 -3.31 3.68 13.69
C PHE A 15 -2.43 4.00 14.90
N SER A 16 -1.69 5.11 14.89
CA SER A 16 -0.96 5.57 16.08
C SER A 16 -1.91 6.08 17.16
N PHE A 17 -3.12 6.50 16.81
CA PHE A 17 -4.18 6.84 17.77
C PHE A 17 -4.99 5.62 18.24
N ALA A 18 -4.68 4.42 17.76
CA ALA A 18 -5.33 3.18 18.17
C ALA A 18 -4.37 2.39 19.11
N PRO A 19 -4.52 2.54 20.44
CA PRO A 19 -3.65 1.85 21.39
C PRO A 19 -3.88 0.33 21.38
N LEU A 20 -2.82 -0.42 21.64
CA LEU A 20 -2.90 -1.86 21.91
C LEU A 20 -3.51 -2.11 23.31
N PRO A 21 -4.18 -3.25 23.53
CA PRO A 21 -4.61 -3.64 24.86
C PRO A 21 -3.42 -3.74 25.82
N SER A 22 -3.36 -2.82 26.79
CA SER A 22 -2.23 -2.68 27.73
C SER A 22 -2.03 -3.90 28.63
N ALA A 23 -3.07 -4.73 28.77
CA ALA A 23 -3.00 -6.01 29.47
C ALA A 23 -2.11 -7.05 28.76
N ILE A 24 -1.89 -6.91 27.45
CA ILE A 24 -1.10 -7.85 26.63
C ILE A 24 0.25 -7.23 26.27
N VAL A 25 0.23 -5.96 25.86
CA VAL A 25 1.43 -5.23 25.42
C VAL A 25 1.56 -3.98 26.26
N PRO A 26 2.58 -3.88 27.15
CA PRO A 26 2.81 -2.68 27.93
C PRO A 26 2.97 -1.46 27.03
N TYR A 27 2.27 -0.38 27.36
CA TYR A 27 2.40 0.87 26.64
C TYR A 27 3.80 1.45 26.81
N SER A 28 4.46 1.78 25.71
CA SER A 28 5.73 2.47 25.67
C SER A 28 5.73 3.51 24.56
N PHE A 29 6.23 4.70 24.87
CA PHE A 29 6.46 5.76 23.92
C PHE A 29 7.85 6.35 24.18
N THR A 30 8.70 6.35 23.15
CA THR A 30 10.05 6.89 23.20
C THR A 30 10.23 7.87 22.05
N ARG A 31 10.42 9.15 22.39
CA ARG A 31 10.81 10.18 21.40
C ARG A 31 12.31 10.06 21.14
N LEU A 32 12.69 9.86 19.88
CA LEU A 32 14.08 9.79 19.44
C LEU A 32 14.59 11.17 19.01
N THR A 33 13.76 11.91 18.26
CA THR A 33 14.00 13.29 17.81
C THR A 33 12.67 14.04 17.74
N ASP A 34 12.67 15.32 17.36
CA ASP A 34 11.45 16.08 17.12
C ASP A 34 10.56 15.47 16.02
N TYR A 35 11.16 14.72 15.09
CA TYR A 35 10.48 14.15 13.93
C TYR A 35 10.36 12.62 13.97
N MET A 36 10.92 11.95 14.97
CA MET A 36 10.93 10.49 15.06
C MET A 36 10.61 10.01 16.47
N ALA A 37 9.63 9.12 16.58
CA ALA A 37 9.25 8.48 17.84
C ALA A 37 8.87 7.01 17.60
N VAL A 38 9.11 6.17 18.60
CA VAL A 38 8.65 4.78 18.63
C VAL A 38 7.54 4.67 19.65
N GLU A 39 6.47 3.99 19.30
CA GLU A 39 5.36 3.70 20.19
C GLU A 39 4.91 2.25 20.02
N THR A 40 4.53 1.60 21.10
CA THR A 40 3.80 0.32 21.06
C THR A 40 2.35 0.57 20.66
N SER A 41 2.10 0.70 19.35
CA SER A 41 0.78 1.01 18.78
C SER A 41 0.37 0.02 17.69
N MET A 42 -0.87 0.14 17.20
CA MET A 42 -1.34 -0.62 16.02
C MET A 42 -0.48 -0.35 14.79
N THR A 43 0.10 0.84 14.67
CA THR A 43 1.06 1.19 13.61
C THR A 43 2.24 0.24 13.60
N LEU A 44 2.89 0.05 14.76
CA LEU A 44 4.04 -0.82 14.88
C LEU A 44 3.68 -2.28 14.58
N LEU A 45 2.54 -2.75 15.10
CA LEU A 45 2.06 -4.12 14.87
C LEU A 45 1.76 -4.39 13.39
N LEU A 46 0.94 -3.55 12.75
CA LEU A 46 0.53 -3.74 11.36
C LEU A 46 1.71 -3.59 10.40
N ALA A 47 2.56 -2.58 10.60
CA ALA A 47 3.74 -2.38 9.76
C ALA A 47 4.75 -3.53 9.90
N SER A 48 4.92 -4.07 11.11
CA SER A 48 5.75 -5.28 11.32
C SER A 48 5.15 -6.50 10.62
N GLY A 49 3.82 -6.68 10.69
CA GLY A 49 3.13 -7.74 9.95
C GLY A 49 3.31 -7.62 8.44
N PHE A 50 3.19 -6.41 7.88
CA PHE A 50 3.43 -6.15 6.45
C PHE A 50 4.88 -6.46 6.08
N GLN A 51 5.84 -5.99 6.87
CA GLN A 51 7.26 -6.23 6.64
C GLN A 51 7.61 -7.73 6.66
N LEU A 52 7.08 -8.48 7.64
CA LEU A 52 7.24 -9.93 7.72
C LEU A 52 6.62 -10.63 6.52
N TYR A 53 5.43 -10.22 6.10
CA TYR A 53 4.81 -10.75 4.89
C TYR A 53 5.65 -10.47 3.64
N TYR A 54 6.23 -9.27 3.50
CA TYR A 54 7.11 -8.95 2.38
C TYR A 54 8.37 -9.81 2.34
N PHE A 55 8.93 -10.17 3.51
CA PHE A 55 10.03 -11.14 3.57
C PHE A 55 9.65 -12.51 3.00
N THR A 56 8.38 -12.93 3.11
CA THR A 56 7.91 -14.19 2.49
C THR A 56 7.77 -14.09 0.97
N LEU A 57 7.60 -12.89 0.43
CA LEU A 57 7.44 -12.65 -1.01
C LEU A 57 8.79 -12.52 -1.70
N GLU A 58 9.64 -11.62 -1.20
CA GLU A 58 10.93 -11.34 -1.80
C GLU A 58 11.91 -10.80 -0.73
N PRO A 59 12.75 -11.67 -0.13
CA PRO A 59 13.54 -11.30 1.05
C PRO A 59 14.51 -10.13 0.85
N LEU A 60 15.15 -10.02 -0.31
CA LEU A 60 16.15 -8.97 -0.54
C LEU A 60 15.48 -7.60 -0.71
N GLY A 61 14.40 -7.53 -1.50
CA GLY A 61 13.59 -6.34 -1.68
C GLY A 61 12.91 -5.94 -0.37
N ALA A 62 12.46 -6.90 0.44
CA ALA A 62 11.94 -6.61 1.77
C ALA A 62 13.02 -6.02 2.70
N LEU A 63 14.25 -6.53 2.64
CA LEU A 63 15.39 -5.98 3.37
C LEU A 63 15.72 -4.55 2.91
N ILE A 64 15.67 -4.27 1.61
CA ILE A 64 15.87 -2.92 1.04
C ILE A 64 14.71 -1.98 1.40
N TYR A 65 13.50 -2.51 1.55
CA TYR A 65 12.31 -1.76 2.00
C TYR A 65 12.33 -1.42 3.50
N LEU A 66 13.04 -2.22 4.31
CA LEU A 66 13.02 -2.09 5.77
C LEU A 66 13.38 -0.67 6.27
N PRO A 67 14.43 0.02 5.79
CA PRO A 67 14.71 1.40 6.19
C PRO A 67 13.58 2.37 5.84
N GLN A 68 12.92 2.18 4.69
CA GLN A 68 11.75 2.96 4.30
C GLN A 68 10.59 2.71 5.28
N MET A 69 10.30 1.45 5.59
CA MET A 69 9.26 1.07 6.54
C MET A 69 9.50 1.66 7.93
N VAL A 70 10.71 1.51 8.47
CA VAL A 70 11.10 2.06 9.78
C VAL A 70 10.93 3.58 9.78
N THR A 71 11.41 4.27 8.74
CA THR A 71 11.27 5.74 8.63
C THR A 71 9.81 6.17 8.63
N MET A 72 8.92 5.46 7.91
CA MET A 72 7.49 5.76 7.89
C MET A 72 6.85 5.58 9.27
N ILE A 73 7.16 4.48 9.98
CA ILE A 73 6.66 4.23 11.34
C ILE A 73 7.09 5.37 12.28
N LEU A 74 8.39 5.70 12.29
CA LEU A 74 8.96 6.68 13.21
C LEU A 74 8.37 8.08 13.01
N THR A 75 8.24 8.49 11.74
CA THR A 75 7.75 9.82 11.37
C THR A 75 6.23 9.94 11.53
N ALA A 76 5.46 8.90 11.16
CA ALA A 76 4.01 8.89 11.36
C ALA A 76 3.66 8.92 12.86
N THR A 77 4.38 8.17 13.67
CA THR A 77 4.22 8.17 15.14
C THR A 77 4.56 9.55 15.72
N SER A 78 5.71 10.13 15.38
CA SER A 78 6.04 11.47 15.88
C SER A 78 5.03 12.52 15.45
N PHE A 79 4.58 12.47 14.19
CA PHE A 79 3.60 13.40 13.64
C PHE A 79 2.25 13.31 14.35
N ALA A 80 1.78 12.09 14.63
CA ALA A 80 0.54 11.85 15.36
C ALA A 80 0.56 12.52 16.76
N HIS A 81 1.68 12.42 17.48
CA HIS A 81 1.78 12.94 18.84
C HIS A 81 2.23 14.40 18.94
N SER A 82 2.88 14.94 17.91
CA SER A 82 3.47 16.28 17.95
C SER A 82 2.64 17.34 17.23
N ASN A 83 1.68 16.96 16.40
CA ASN A 83 0.86 17.89 15.63
C ASN A 83 -0.61 17.85 16.07
N PRO A 84 -1.17 18.94 16.63
CA PRO A 84 -2.58 18.97 17.05
C PRO A 84 -3.56 18.78 15.89
N ASN A 85 -3.12 19.04 14.66
CA ASN A 85 -3.90 18.87 13.43
C ASN A 85 -3.51 17.58 12.68
N ALA A 86 -2.87 16.60 13.33
CA ALA A 86 -2.39 15.38 12.67
C ALA A 86 -3.51 14.63 11.93
N ILE A 87 -4.64 14.40 12.59
CA ILE A 87 -5.81 13.71 12.00
C ILE A 87 -6.37 14.46 10.78
N PRO A 88 -6.79 15.74 10.85
CA PRO A 88 -7.36 16.41 9.68
C PRO A 88 -6.37 16.53 8.52
N ILE A 89 -5.07 16.74 8.80
CA ILE A 89 -4.04 16.74 7.76
C ILE A 89 -3.92 15.35 7.12
N ALA A 90 -3.82 14.30 7.92
CA ALA A 90 -3.71 12.93 7.42
C ALA A 90 -4.94 12.53 6.60
N ILE A 91 -6.16 12.90 7.01
CA ILE A 91 -7.39 12.70 6.23
C ILE A 91 -7.30 13.41 4.88
N GLY A 92 -6.92 14.69 4.87
CA GLY A 92 -6.80 15.49 3.65
C GLY A 92 -5.82 14.86 2.65
N VAL A 93 -4.64 14.45 3.12
CA VAL A 93 -3.63 13.77 2.31
C VAL A 93 -4.12 12.40 1.84
N HIS A 94 -4.71 11.60 2.73
CA HIS A 94 -5.18 10.25 2.42
C HIS A 94 -6.24 10.27 1.31
N VAL A 95 -7.25 11.16 1.45
CA VAL A 95 -8.32 11.32 0.46
C VAL A 95 -7.79 11.86 -0.86
N ALA A 96 -6.93 12.88 -0.83
CA ALA A 96 -6.34 13.43 -2.04
C ALA A 96 -5.52 12.38 -2.82
N CYS A 97 -4.72 11.57 -2.12
CA CYS A 97 -3.96 10.48 -2.73
C CYS A 97 -4.87 9.38 -3.30
N TRP A 98 -5.96 9.02 -2.61
CA TRP A 98 -6.93 8.07 -3.14
C TRP A 98 -7.62 8.57 -4.42
N ILE A 99 -8.07 9.83 -4.42
CA ILE A 99 -8.66 10.47 -5.60
C ILE A 99 -7.66 10.44 -6.75
N ALA A 100 -6.41 10.84 -6.50
CA ALA A 100 -5.36 10.81 -7.51
C ALA A 100 -5.10 9.39 -8.05
N GLN A 101 -5.10 8.36 -7.19
CA GLN A 101 -4.94 6.97 -7.60
C GLN A 101 -6.12 6.49 -8.46
N PHE A 102 -7.37 6.80 -8.08
CA PHE A 102 -8.55 6.43 -8.88
C PHE A 102 -8.57 7.14 -10.24
N ILE A 103 -8.19 8.43 -10.29
CA ILE A 103 -8.07 9.16 -11.56
C ILE A 103 -6.94 8.58 -12.41
N GLY A 104 -5.79 8.26 -11.81
CA GLY A 104 -4.66 7.60 -12.46
C GLY A 104 -5.06 6.30 -13.16
N HIS A 105 -5.61 5.36 -12.38
CA HIS A 105 -6.03 4.06 -12.89
C HIS A 105 -7.20 4.15 -13.88
N GLY A 106 -8.20 4.98 -13.59
CA GLY A 106 -9.40 5.09 -14.41
C GLY A 106 -9.19 5.83 -15.73
N LYS A 107 -8.55 7.02 -15.70
CA LYS A 107 -8.42 7.90 -16.86
C LYS A 107 -7.17 7.62 -17.69
N PHE A 108 -6.05 7.31 -17.04
CA PHE A 108 -4.75 7.21 -17.72
C PHE A 108 -4.36 5.76 -18.02
N GLU A 109 -4.69 4.82 -17.13
CA GLU A 109 -4.39 3.40 -17.36
C GLU A 109 -5.57 2.63 -18.00
N GLY A 110 -6.79 3.18 -17.92
CA GLY A 110 -8.00 2.56 -18.46
C GLY A 110 -8.32 1.19 -17.83
N ARG A 111 -7.88 0.97 -16.58
CA ARG A 111 -7.99 -0.31 -15.87
C ARG A 111 -8.83 -0.14 -14.61
N GLN A 112 -9.61 -1.17 -14.28
CA GLN A 112 -10.21 -1.24 -12.96
C GLN A 112 -9.11 -1.48 -11.92
N PRO A 113 -9.10 -0.72 -10.80
CA PRO A 113 -8.19 -0.98 -9.70
C PRO A 113 -8.37 -2.41 -9.15
N ALA A 114 -7.27 -3.10 -8.87
CA ALA A 114 -7.27 -4.43 -8.24
C ALA A 114 -8.00 -4.50 -6.88
N LEU A 115 -8.32 -3.34 -6.31
CA LEU A 115 -9.13 -3.17 -5.10
C LEU A 115 -10.52 -3.81 -5.23
N PHE A 116 -11.07 -3.87 -6.44
CA PHE A 116 -12.38 -4.46 -6.69
C PHE A 116 -12.36 -6.00 -6.73
N ASP A 117 -11.19 -6.62 -6.87
CA ASP A 117 -11.03 -8.08 -6.87
C ASP A 117 -10.73 -8.60 -5.45
N SER A 118 -9.77 -7.95 -4.77
CA SER A 118 -9.39 -8.30 -3.39
C SER A 118 -8.81 -7.08 -2.69
N LEU A 119 -9.67 -6.33 -1.99
CA LEU A 119 -9.30 -5.07 -1.32
C LEU A 119 -8.09 -5.25 -0.39
N VAL A 120 -8.14 -6.23 0.51
CA VAL A 120 -7.08 -6.44 1.50
C VAL A 120 -5.76 -6.79 0.82
N GLN A 121 -5.80 -7.73 -0.14
CA GLN A 121 -4.59 -8.14 -0.85
C GLN A 121 -3.99 -6.99 -1.67
N ALA A 122 -4.83 -6.20 -2.35
CA ALA A 122 -4.38 -5.04 -3.10
C ALA A 122 -3.73 -3.98 -2.20
N LEU A 123 -4.32 -3.69 -1.03
CA LEU A 123 -3.79 -2.72 -0.08
C LEU A 123 -2.47 -3.18 0.56
N VAL A 124 -2.37 -4.47 0.91
CA VAL A 124 -1.16 -5.03 1.50
C VAL A 124 -0.04 -5.12 0.47
N LEU A 125 -0.31 -5.52 -0.78
CA LEU A 125 0.75 -5.71 -1.77
C LEU A 125 1.20 -4.41 -2.45
N ALA A 126 0.31 -3.43 -2.61
CA ALA A 126 0.60 -2.22 -3.38
C ALA A 126 1.86 -1.46 -2.92
N PRO A 127 2.12 -1.23 -1.61
CA PRO A 127 3.31 -0.51 -1.18
C PRO A 127 4.61 -1.23 -1.57
N PHE A 128 4.64 -2.56 -1.45
CA PHE A 128 5.80 -3.35 -1.81
C PHE A 128 5.99 -3.45 -3.32
N PHE A 129 4.88 -3.60 -4.07
CA PHE A 129 4.91 -3.58 -5.52
C PHE A 129 5.50 -2.27 -6.05
N VAL A 130 5.01 -1.12 -5.57
CA VAL A 130 5.54 0.20 -5.95
C VAL A 130 7.02 0.34 -5.58
N HIS A 131 7.44 -0.21 -4.45
CA HIS A 131 8.86 -0.22 -4.09
C HIS A 131 9.71 -1.03 -5.07
N LEU A 132 9.29 -2.26 -5.41
CA LEU A 132 9.99 -3.09 -6.39
C LEU A 132 10.03 -2.43 -7.77
N GLU A 133 8.96 -1.78 -8.19
CA GLU A 133 8.88 -1.05 -9.46
C GLU A 133 9.88 0.12 -9.52
N MET A 134 10.18 0.76 -8.40
CA MET A 134 11.26 1.77 -8.31
C MET A 134 12.66 1.14 -8.38
N LEU A 135 12.83 -0.09 -7.89
CA LEU A 135 14.11 -0.81 -7.91
C LEU A 135 14.43 -1.44 -9.27
N PHE A 136 13.43 -1.91 -10.01
CA PHE A 136 13.60 -2.56 -11.31
C PHE A 136 14.41 -1.74 -12.34
N PRO A 137 14.17 -0.43 -12.56
CA PRO A 137 14.99 0.37 -13.48
C PRO A 137 16.44 0.55 -12.99
N LEU A 138 16.72 0.30 -11.71
CA LEU A 138 18.08 0.31 -11.14
C LEU A 138 18.82 -1.01 -11.33
N GLY A 139 18.25 -1.96 -12.08
CA GLY A 139 18.84 -3.27 -12.35
C GLY A 139 18.51 -4.33 -11.29
N PHE A 140 17.57 -4.06 -10.38
CA PHE A 140 17.13 -5.03 -9.40
C PHE A 140 16.41 -6.20 -10.07
N LYS A 141 16.97 -7.42 -9.93
CA LYS A 141 16.40 -8.70 -10.41
C LYS A 141 15.69 -8.59 -11.78
N PRO A 142 16.40 -8.38 -12.90
CA PRO A 142 15.79 -8.19 -14.21
C PRO A 142 14.90 -9.34 -14.68
N ALA A 143 15.21 -10.58 -14.27
CA ALA A 143 14.38 -11.75 -14.54
C ALA A 143 13.00 -11.63 -13.85
N LEU A 144 12.96 -11.24 -12.57
CA LEU A 144 11.72 -11.02 -11.83
C LEU A 144 10.88 -9.92 -12.47
N HIS A 145 11.51 -8.80 -12.86
CA HIS A 145 10.82 -7.72 -13.54
C HIS A 145 10.17 -8.19 -14.85
N LYS A 146 10.90 -8.99 -15.65
CA LYS A 146 10.38 -9.59 -16.88
C LYS A 146 9.18 -10.51 -16.60
N ASP A 147 9.28 -11.35 -15.57
CA ASP A 147 8.21 -12.29 -15.21
C ASP A 147 6.95 -11.56 -14.76
N VAL A 148 7.09 -10.55 -13.89
CA VAL A 148 5.97 -9.71 -13.44
C VAL A 148 5.26 -9.04 -14.62
N ASN A 149 6.02 -8.48 -15.56
CA ASN A 149 5.45 -7.84 -16.75
C ASN A 149 4.73 -8.85 -17.66
N ASN A 150 5.32 -10.02 -17.88
CA ASN A 150 4.73 -11.08 -18.70
C ASN A 150 3.42 -11.59 -18.08
N LEU A 151 3.42 -11.88 -16.78
CA LEU A 151 2.24 -12.34 -16.05
C LEU A 151 1.13 -11.29 -16.07
N SER A 152 1.49 -10.02 -15.88
CA SER A 152 0.55 -8.90 -15.98
C SER A 152 -0.07 -8.80 -17.38
N ALA A 153 0.73 -8.97 -18.44
CA ALA A 153 0.24 -8.94 -19.82
C ALA A 153 -0.71 -10.11 -20.14
N ILE A 154 -0.39 -11.31 -19.67
CA ILE A 154 -1.24 -12.49 -19.80
C ILE A 154 -2.58 -12.26 -19.10
N GLU A 155 -2.54 -11.77 -17.86
CA GLU A 155 -3.75 -11.54 -17.06
C GLU A 155 -4.64 -10.45 -17.66
N LEU A 156 -4.05 -9.35 -18.14
CA LEU A 156 -4.79 -8.31 -18.85
C LEU A 156 -5.50 -8.84 -20.09
N THR A 157 -4.86 -9.73 -20.84
CA THR A 157 -5.46 -10.36 -22.02
C THR A 157 -6.63 -11.26 -21.62
N ARG A 158 -6.48 -12.02 -20.52
CA ARG A 158 -7.53 -12.88 -19.96
C ARG A 158 -8.74 -12.05 -19.52
N VAL A 159 -8.52 -10.97 -18.77
CA VAL A 159 -9.59 -10.07 -18.28
C VAL A 159 -10.36 -9.46 -19.45
N LYS A 160 -9.66 -8.90 -20.46
CA LYS A 160 -10.31 -8.34 -21.66
C LYS A 160 -11.17 -9.35 -22.41
N LYS A 161 -10.71 -10.60 -22.52
CA LYS A 161 -11.48 -11.68 -23.15
C LYS A 161 -12.77 -11.97 -22.37
N LEU A 162 -12.67 -12.10 -21.05
CA LEU A 162 -13.82 -12.36 -20.17
C LEU A 162 -14.83 -11.20 -20.18
N GLU A 163 -14.38 -9.95 -20.18
CA GLU A 163 -15.25 -8.77 -20.31
C GLU A 163 -15.99 -8.77 -21.65
N GLY A 164 -15.29 -9.10 -22.75
CA GLY A 164 -15.89 -9.21 -24.08
C GLY A 164 -16.95 -10.32 -24.15
N GLU A 165 -16.70 -11.47 -23.53
CA GLU A 165 -17.68 -12.57 -23.44
C GLU A 165 -18.91 -12.17 -22.60
N LYS A 166 -18.70 -11.56 -21.44
CA LYS A 166 -19.80 -11.03 -20.60
C LYS A 166 -20.64 -10.01 -21.35
N ARG A 167 -20.02 -9.09 -22.09
CA ARG A 167 -20.73 -8.09 -22.90
C ARG A 167 -21.61 -8.73 -23.96
N ARG A 168 -21.06 -9.67 -24.74
CA ARG A 168 -21.81 -10.42 -25.77
C ARG A 168 -22.98 -11.20 -25.18
N ALA A 169 -22.79 -11.85 -24.03
CA ALA A 169 -23.86 -12.57 -23.33
C ALA A 169 -24.97 -11.62 -22.84
N ALA A 170 -24.61 -10.45 -22.32
CA ALA A 170 -25.57 -9.43 -21.90
C ALA A 170 -26.37 -8.85 -23.08
N GLU A 171 -25.74 -8.66 -24.24
CA GLU A 171 -26.40 -8.24 -25.48
C GLU A 171 -27.38 -9.30 -25.99
N ALA A 172 -26.97 -10.58 -26.03
CA ALA A 172 -27.84 -11.68 -26.44
C ALA A 172 -29.07 -11.83 -25.53
N LYS A 173 -28.92 -11.62 -24.22
CA LYS A 173 -30.04 -11.66 -23.26
C LYS A 173 -31.00 -10.48 -23.42
N LYS A 174 -30.55 -9.34 -23.94
CA LYS A 174 -31.42 -8.18 -24.23
C LYS A 174 -32.16 -8.31 -25.56
N ALA A 175 -31.68 -9.17 -26.45
CA ALA A 175 -32.26 -9.39 -27.78
C ALA A 175 -33.36 -10.48 -27.80
N ASN A 176 -33.47 -11.28 -26.73
CA ASN A 176 -34.56 -12.23 -26.48
C ASN A 176 -35.56 -11.64 -25.49
#